data_AF-A0A2H9TEB9-F1
#
_entry.id   AF-A0A2H9TEB9-F1
#
_cell.length_a   1.000
_cell.length_b   1.000
_cell.length_c   1.000
_cell.angle_alpha   90.00
_cell.angle_beta   90.00
_cell.angle_gamma   90.00
#
_symmetry.space_group_name_H-M   'P 1'
#
loop_
_entity.id
_entity.type
_entity.pdbx_description
1 polymer ?
#
loop_
_entity_poly.entity_id
_entity_poly.type
_entity_poly.pdbx_seq_one_letter_code
_entity_poly.pdbx_strand_id
1 'polypeptide(L)'
;MTTLEKVLELKRMGIPNSEIEIRLKNEEISPMEINDAMNQSKIKEAVSGEREYSTKGMIPSIMGGSEEEENSSSENGETYTPSSTKNQNEGYEDYSSESLPPQEYSNYPKKNEYPGFARDYEETTPVEEEFYENDYSDGGNYGRMNSETMIEVAEQVFSEKVKEIEKDLRTLKEFKTISAPIIEEFNERLKRIEKNFDKMQIAILERVGSFGRNIDSLNKEVEMVEDSFEKMNKNKK
;
A
#
# COMPACT_ATOMS: atom_id res chain seq x y z
N MET A 1 -26.93 5.27 -14.74
CA MET A 1 -25.91 4.98 -13.73
C MET A 1 -24.59 5.53 -14.22
N THR A 2 -23.89 6.26 -13.37
CA THR A 2 -22.53 6.71 -13.68
C THR A 2 -21.55 5.54 -13.57
N THR A 3 -20.40 5.63 -14.23
CA THR A 3 -19.33 4.63 -14.14
C THR A 3 -18.81 4.48 -12.71
N LEU A 4 -18.76 5.59 -11.96
CA LEU A 4 -18.46 5.59 -10.52
C LEU A 4 -19.45 4.77 -9.69
N GLU A 5 -20.76 4.90 -9.95
CA GLU A 5 -21.79 4.11 -9.24
C GLU A 5 -21.62 2.61 -9.48
N LYS A 6 -21.35 2.21 -10.72
CA LYS A 6 -21.09 0.81 -11.08
C LYS A 6 -19.85 0.26 -10.37
N VAL A 7 -18.76 1.02 -10.34
CA VAL A 7 -17.52 0.64 -9.62
C VAL A 7 -17.82 0.43 -8.12
N LEU A 8 -18.59 1.33 -7.50
CA LEU A 8 -18.96 1.21 -6.09
C LEU A 8 -19.88 0.01 -5.82
N GLU A 9 -20.83 -0.27 -6.72
CA GLU A 9 -21.71 -1.43 -6.63
C GLU A 9 -20.92 -2.74 -6.74
N LEU A 10 -20.05 -2.87 -7.75
CA LEU A 10 -19.23 -4.07 -7.94
C LEU A 10 -18.25 -4.28 -6.77
N LYS A 11 -17.68 -3.20 -6.23
CA LYS A 11 -16.88 -3.26 -5.00
C LYS A 11 -17.69 -3.75 -3.80
N ARG A 12 -18.94 -3.28 -3.63
CA ARG A 12 -19.86 -3.75 -2.57
C ARG A 12 -20.21 -5.23 -2.72
N MET A 13 -20.21 -5.76 -3.94
CA MET A 13 -20.38 -7.20 -4.19
C MET A 13 -19.11 -8.01 -3.89
N GLY A 14 -18.00 -7.38 -3.48
CA GLY A 14 -16.74 -8.05 -3.17
C GLY A 14 -15.93 -8.46 -4.41
N ILE A 15 -16.23 -7.89 -5.57
CA ILE A 15 -15.52 -8.20 -6.82
C ILE A 15 -14.14 -7.52 -6.79
N PRO A 16 -13.05 -8.24 -7.12
CA PRO A 16 -11.71 -7.65 -7.13
C PRO A 16 -11.56 -6.59 -8.23
N ASN A 17 -10.76 -5.57 -7.98
CA ASN A 17 -10.56 -4.43 -8.89
C ASN A 17 -10.19 -4.84 -10.34
N SER A 18 -9.38 -5.89 -10.51
CA SER A 18 -9.00 -6.40 -11.83
C SER A 18 -10.19 -6.96 -12.62
N GLU A 19 -11.15 -7.57 -11.94
CA GLU A 19 -12.36 -8.11 -12.56
C GLU A 19 -13.39 -6.99 -12.85
N ILE A 20 -13.41 -5.95 -12.03
CA ILE A 20 -14.21 -4.74 -12.29
C ILE A 20 -13.78 -4.09 -13.61
N GLU A 21 -12.47 -3.93 -13.85
CA GLU A 21 -11.95 -3.37 -15.10
C GLU A 21 -12.36 -4.19 -16.33
N ILE A 22 -12.33 -5.53 -16.24
CA ILE A 22 -12.74 -6.42 -17.33
C ILE A 22 -14.24 -6.27 -17.62
N ARG A 23 -15.08 -6.23 -16.58
CA ARG A 23 -16.53 -6.08 -16.75
C ARG A 23 -16.90 -4.74 -17.35
N LEU A 24 -16.30 -3.65 -16.88
CA LEU A 24 -16.55 -2.31 -17.43
C LEU A 24 -16.05 -2.17 -18.87
N LYS A 25 -14.93 -2.82 -19.21
CA LYS A 25 -14.43 -2.87 -20.59
C LYS A 25 -15.38 -3.65 -21.51
N ASN A 26 -15.99 -4.73 -21.03
CA ASN A 26 -17.00 -5.49 -21.77
C ASN A 26 -18.31 -4.70 -21.96
N GLU A 27 -18.57 -3.71 -21.12
CA GLU A 27 -19.67 -2.76 -21.27
C GLU A 27 -19.32 -1.56 -22.18
N GLU A 28 -18.22 -1.66 -22.95
CA GLU A 28 -17.73 -0.63 -23.88
C GLU A 28 -17.37 0.71 -23.21
N ILE A 29 -17.11 0.70 -21.89
CA ILE A 29 -16.67 1.89 -21.17
C ILE A 29 -15.20 2.19 -21.51
N SER A 30 -14.90 3.45 -21.78
CA SER A 30 -13.54 3.89 -22.13
C SER A 30 -12.53 3.58 -21.00
N PRO A 31 -11.32 3.10 -21.31
CA PRO A 31 -10.28 2.85 -20.30
C PRO A 31 -9.97 4.07 -19.43
N MET A 32 -10.08 5.28 -20.00
CA MET A 32 -9.86 6.53 -19.27
C MET A 32 -10.94 6.76 -18.21
N GLU A 33 -12.20 6.49 -18.56
CA GLU A 33 -13.35 6.65 -17.68
C GLU A 33 -13.34 5.60 -16.55
N ILE A 34 -12.90 4.37 -16.85
CA ILE A 34 -12.68 3.32 -15.85
C ILE A 34 -11.63 3.78 -14.83
N ASN A 35 -10.49 4.30 -15.29
CA ASN A 35 -9.41 4.75 -14.41
C ASN A 35 -9.85 5.90 -13.51
N ASP A 36 -10.55 6.89 -14.09
CA ASP A 36 -11.09 8.03 -13.36
C ASP A 36 -12.11 7.60 -12.29
N ALA A 37 -13.09 6.77 -12.67
CA ALA A 37 -14.07 6.21 -11.74
C ALA A 37 -13.42 5.38 -10.62
N MET A 38 -12.38 4.60 -10.93
CA MET A 38 -11.64 3.82 -9.93
C MET A 38 -10.89 4.73 -8.95
N ASN A 39 -10.25 5.80 -9.41
CA ASN A 39 -9.56 6.75 -8.55
C ASN A 39 -10.54 7.54 -7.68
N GLN A 40 -11.64 8.00 -8.27
CA GLN A 40 -12.73 8.67 -7.53
C GLN A 40 -13.33 7.74 -6.47
N SER A 41 -13.48 6.45 -6.75
CA SER A 41 -13.97 5.48 -5.76
C SER A 41 -13.02 5.35 -4.56
N LYS A 42 -11.69 5.33 -4.79
CA LYS A 42 -10.68 5.24 -3.72
C LYS A 42 -10.67 6.49 -2.86
N ILE A 43 -10.78 7.66 -3.48
CA ILE A 43 -10.85 8.94 -2.75
C ILE A 43 -12.13 8.97 -1.90
N LYS A 44 -13.26 8.57 -2.48
CA LYS A 44 -14.54 8.53 -1.76
C LYS A 44 -14.47 7.57 -0.57
N GLU A 45 -13.90 6.39 -0.73
CA GLU A 45 -13.68 5.43 0.35
C GLU A 45 -12.79 5.99 1.48
N ALA A 46 -11.71 6.70 1.11
CA ALA A 46 -10.82 7.34 2.08
C ALA A 46 -11.47 8.53 2.82
N VAL A 47 -12.31 9.30 2.13
CA VAL A 47 -12.99 10.48 2.69
C VAL A 47 -14.21 10.10 3.53
N SER A 48 -14.94 9.06 3.13
CA SER A 48 -16.18 8.63 3.81
C SER A 48 -15.92 8.04 5.19
N GLY A 49 -14.69 7.66 5.54
CA GLY A 49 -14.35 7.13 6.87
C GLY A 49 -15.04 5.81 7.25
N GLU A 50 -15.93 5.29 6.39
CA GLU A 50 -16.54 3.98 6.51
C GLU A 50 -15.48 2.91 6.23
N ARG A 51 -14.76 2.52 7.29
CA ARG A 51 -14.00 1.26 7.36
C ARG A 51 -14.94 0.06 7.45
N GLU A 52 -15.92 0.01 6.57
CA GLU A 52 -16.82 -1.11 6.44
C GLU A 52 -16.41 -1.83 5.14
N TYR A 53 -16.00 -3.10 5.27
CA TYR A 53 -15.82 -4.09 4.18
C TYR A 53 -14.44 -4.30 3.52
N SER A 54 -13.29 -3.91 4.10
CA SER A 54 -11.96 -4.35 3.59
C SER A 54 -11.32 -5.52 4.35
N THR A 55 -12.11 -6.40 4.96
CA THR A 55 -11.60 -7.54 5.74
C THR A 55 -12.44 -8.81 5.55
N LYS A 56 -12.41 -9.39 4.34
CA LYS A 56 -12.80 -10.79 4.15
C LYS A 56 -11.90 -11.44 3.08
N GLY A 57 -10.70 -11.83 3.51
CA GLY A 57 -9.73 -12.49 2.64
C GLY A 57 -8.33 -12.71 3.24
N MET A 58 -7.97 -12.07 4.36
CA MET A 58 -6.71 -12.38 5.05
C MET A 58 -6.90 -13.59 5.97
N ILE A 59 -6.45 -14.74 5.46
CA ILE A 59 -6.33 -16.01 6.17
C ILE A 59 -5.35 -15.82 7.35
N PRO A 60 -5.69 -16.16 8.60
CA PRO A 60 -4.74 -16.16 9.70
C PRO A 60 -3.79 -17.35 9.52
N SER A 61 -2.48 -17.10 9.47
CA SER A 61 -1.47 -18.16 9.60
C SER A 61 -1.57 -18.80 10.98
N ILE A 62 -2.17 -19.99 11.02
CA ILE A 62 -1.96 -20.98 12.07
C ILE A 62 -0.62 -21.66 11.76
N MET A 63 0.38 -21.37 12.59
CA MET A 63 1.61 -22.15 12.73
C MET A 63 1.99 -21.98 14.20
N GLY A 64 1.62 -22.89 15.09
CA GLY A 64 1.77 -24.34 14.98
C GLY A 64 2.80 -24.68 16.03
N GLY A 65 2.31 -25.15 17.18
CA GLY A 65 3.10 -25.36 18.38
C GLY A 65 4.21 -26.39 18.21
N SER A 66 5.28 -26.16 18.96
CA SER A 66 6.20 -27.18 19.44
C SER A 66 6.48 -26.85 20.90
N GLU A 67 5.82 -27.60 21.78
CA GLU A 67 6.25 -27.87 23.15
C GLU A 67 7.51 -28.77 23.11
N GLU A 68 8.14 -28.94 24.29
CA GLU A 68 9.44 -29.59 24.59
C GLU A 68 10.65 -28.64 24.49
N GLU A 69 11.55 -28.52 25.48
CA GLU A 69 11.67 -29.09 26.82
C GLU A 69 12.73 -28.27 27.60
N GLU A 70 12.85 -28.61 28.87
CA GLU A 70 13.54 -28.00 30.00
C GLU A 70 15.02 -27.57 29.88
N ASN A 71 15.39 -26.71 30.84
CA ASN A 71 16.60 -26.77 31.70
C ASN A 71 17.74 -25.76 31.40
N SER A 72 17.87 -24.73 32.25
CA SER A 72 19.00 -24.61 33.19
C SER A 72 19.03 -23.25 33.93
N SER A 73 19.47 -23.37 35.17
CA SER A 73 19.66 -22.42 36.26
C SER A 73 20.80 -21.41 36.08
N SER A 74 20.62 -20.25 36.74
CA SER A 74 21.56 -19.55 37.64
C SER A 74 21.93 -18.09 37.32
N GLU A 75 21.59 -17.26 38.32
CA GLU A 75 22.39 -16.23 39.00
C GLU A 75 22.83 -14.92 38.33
N ASN A 76 22.76 -13.88 39.18
CA ASN A 76 23.22 -12.50 39.08
C ASN A 76 22.29 -11.58 38.28
N GLY A 77 21.50 -10.70 38.90
CA GLY A 77 21.86 -9.81 39.99
C GLY A 77 22.39 -8.52 39.39
N GLU A 78 21.52 -7.51 39.23
CA GLU A 78 21.85 -6.10 39.44
C GLU A 78 20.61 -5.21 39.34
N THR A 79 20.32 -4.60 40.47
CA THR A 79 19.34 -3.54 40.71
C THR A 79 19.71 -2.30 39.91
N TYR A 80 18.81 -1.85 39.03
CA TYR A 80 18.86 -0.49 38.49
C TYR A 80 17.51 0.20 38.63
N THR A 81 17.44 1.10 39.61
CA THR A 81 16.45 2.18 39.68
C THR A 81 17.07 3.45 39.10
N PRO A 82 16.39 4.15 38.16
CA PRO A 82 16.62 5.57 38.00
C PRO A 82 15.34 6.36 38.29
N SER A 83 15.40 7.00 39.47
CA SER A 83 14.93 8.34 39.82
C SER A 83 13.84 9.00 38.98
N SER A 84 12.73 9.27 39.67
CA SER A 84 11.74 10.29 39.36
C SER A 84 12.36 11.69 39.33
N THR A 85 12.15 12.44 38.24
CA THR A 85 12.32 13.89 38.22
C THR A 85 11.00 14.54 37.86
N LYS A 86 10.31 15.07 38.87
CA LYS A 86 9.33 16.14 38.70
C LYS A 86 10.07 17.34 38.12
N ASN A 87 9.58 17.90 37.02
CA ASN A 87 9.68 19.34 36.86
C ASN A 87 8.46 19.88 36.12
N GLN A 88 7.74 20.75 36.84
CA GLN A 88 6.77 21.69 36.30
C GLN A 88 7.55 22.74 35.53
N ASN A 89 7.15 23.09 34.30
CA ASN A 89 7.17 24.50 33.94
C ASN A 89 6.19 24.82 32.82
N GLU A 90 5.47 25.91 33.05
CA GLU A 90 4.56 26.60 32.15
C GLU A 90 5.34 27.28 31.01
N GLY A 91 4.70 27.51 29.87
CA GLY A 91 5.20 28.43 28.86
C GLY A 91 4.80 28.08 27.44
N TYR A 92 3.79 28.80 26.93
CA TYR A 92 3.52 29.20 25.53
C TYR A 92 4.35 28.55 24.41
N GLU A 93 3.69 28.11 23.33
CA GLU A 93 3.76 28.89 22.08
C GLU A 93 2.70 28.48 21.04
N ASP A 94 2.19 29.55 20.45
CA ASP A 94 1.15 29.72 19.45
C ASP A 94 1.69 29.30 18.08
N TYR A 95 1.13 28.24 17.50
CA TYR A 95 1.50 27.82 16.14
C TYR A 95 0.70 28.62 15.13
N SER A 96 1.34 29.70 14.68
CA SER A 96 1.02 30.46 13.48
C SER A 96 0.83 29.53 12.27
N SER A 97 -0.23 29.81 11.52
CA SER A 97 -0.56 29.13 10.26
C SER A 97 0.37 29.61 9.16
N GLU A 98 1.30 28.75 8.76
CA GLU A 98 2.19 29.03 7.64
C GLU A 98 1.44 28.78 6.32
N SER A 99 1.30 29.86 5.55
CA SER A 99 0.58 29.89 4.27
C SER A 99 1.30 29.04 3.23
N LEU A 100 0.58 28.08 2.66
CA LEU A 100 0.99 27.38 1.44
C LEU A 100 1.12 28.35 0.27
N PRO A 101 2.23 28.32 -0.50
CA PRO A 101 2.36 29.13 -1.70
C PRO A 101 1.39 28.65 -2.79
N PRO A 102 0.85 29.55 -3.64
CA PRO A 102 0.02 29.18 -4.78
C PRO A 102 0.83 28.34 -5.76
N GLN A 103 0.40 27.10 -6.03
CA GLN A 103 0.93 26.33 -7.16
C GLN A 103 0.43 26.96 -8.46
N GLU A 104 1.37 27.54 -9.21
CA GLU A 104 1.19 27.88 -10.62
C GLU A 104 0.87 26.60 -11.41
N TYR A 105 -0.32 26.58 -12.01
CA TYR A 105 -0.72 25.56 -12.97
C TYR A 105 0.19 25.66 -14.20
N SER A 106 1.12 24.71 -14.34
CA SER A 106 1.90 24.57 -15.55
C SER A 106 1.01 24.09 -16.69
N ASN A 107 1.00 24.91 -17.74
CA ASN A 107 0.48 24.66 -19.08
C ASN A 107 0.90 23.27 -19.59
N TYR A 108 -0.07 22.36 -19.80
CA TYR A 108 0.20 21.08 -20.47
C TYR A 108 0.29 21.29 -21.98
N PRO A 109 1.30 20.71 -22.66
CA PRO A 109 1.42 20.76 -24.11
C PRO A 109 0.34 19.88 -24.78
N LYS A 110 -0.31 20.46 -25.79
CA LYS A 110 -1.21 19.77 -26.73
C LYS A 110 -0.54 18.51 -27.27
N LYS A 111 -1.17 17.36 -27.04
CA LYS A 111 -0.76 16.06 -27.58
C LYS A 111 -1.23 15.96 -29.04
N ASN A 112 -0.28 15.74 -29.94
CA ASN A 112 -0.49 15.47 -31.36
C ASN A 112 -1.39 14.24 -31.56
N GLU A 113 -2.34 14.40 -32.47
CA GLU A 113 -3.11 13.34 -33.12
C GLU A 113 -2.15 12.35 -33.79
N TYR A 114 -2.33 11.06 -33.49
CA TYR A 114 -1.71 9.96 -34.21
C TYR A 114 -2.67 9.48 -35.31
N PRO A 115 -2.20 9.30 -36.56
CA PRO A 115 -2.99 8.64 -37.59
C PRO A 115 -3.02 7.13 -37.34
N GLY A 116 -4.23 6.55 -37.43
CA GLY A 116 -4.48 5.13 -37.25
C GLY A 116 -3.90 4.29 -38.38
N PHE A 117 -3.12 3.27 -38.00
CA PHE A 117 -2.77 2.16 -38.88
C PHE A 117 -3.72 1.00 -38.60
N ALA A 118 -4.58 0.71 -39.57
CA ALA A 118 -5.29 -0.57 -39.67
C ALA A 118 -4.28 -1.64 -40.12
N ARG A 119 -4.12 -2.69 -39.31
CA ARG A 119 -3.40 -3.92 -39.66
C ARG A 119 -4.44 -4.92 -40.17
N ASP A 120 -4.46 -5.16 -41.47
CA ASP A 120 -4.97 -6.41 -42.02
C ASP A 120 -3.90 -7.50 -41.83
N TYR A 121 -4.32 -8.61 -41.23
CA TYR A 121 -3.57 -9.85 -41.20
C TYR A 121 -3.99 -10.66 -42.41
N GLU A 122 -3.08 -10.87 -43.36
CA GLU A 122 -3.27 -11.89 -44.39
C GLU A 122 -2.21 -12.98 -44.26
N GLU A 123 -2.74 -14.18 -44.45
CA GLU A 123 -2.25 -15.49 -44.08
C GLU A 123 -1.28 -16.03 -45.14
N THR A 124 -0.09 -16.41 -44.71
CA THR A 124 0.95 -17.00 -45.55
C THR A 124 0.57 -18.42 -45.99
N THR A 125 0.47 -18.65 -47.29
CA THR A 125 0.55 -19.98 -47.92
C THR A 125 1.69 -19.99 -48.94
N PRO A 126 2.52 -21.04 -49.00
CA PRO A 126 3.60 -21.15 -49.99
C PRO A 126 3.06 -21.87 -51.24
N VAL A 127 3.23 -21.26 -52.42
CA VAL A 127 3.04 -21.93 -53.71
C VAL A 127 4.28 -21.66 -54.57
N GLU A 128 4.76 -22.75 -55.17
CA GLU A 128 5.95 -22.89 -55.99
C GLU A 128 6.01 -21.98 -57.23
N GLU A 129 7.25 -21.78 -57.67
CA GLU A 129 7.71 -21.20 -58.93
C GLU A 129 6.80 -21.46 -60.14
N GLU A 130 6.46 -20.40 -60.88
CA GLU A 130 6.64 -20.44 -62.33
C GLU A 130 6.82 -19.04 -62.93
N PHE A 131 7.81 -18.98 -63.81
CA PHE A 131 8.24 -17.88 -64.66
C PHE A 131 7.08 -17.19 -65.40
N TYR A 132 6.93 -15.88 -65.25
CA TYR A 132 6.50 -15.00 -66.35
C TYR A 132 7.15 -13.63 -66.24
N GLU A 133 8.07 -13.39 -67.17
CA GLU A 133 8.56 -12.08 -67.59
C GLU A 133 7.37 -11.27 -68.10
N ASN A 134 6.93 -10.26 -67.34
CA ASN A 134 5.89 -9.34 -67.78
C ASN A 134 6.36 -7.90 -67.56
N ASP A 135 6.86 -7.35 -68.66
CA ASP A 135 7.19 -5.96 -68.90
C ASP A 135 5.87 -5.18 -69.09
N TYR A 136 5.41 -4.52 -68.02
CA TYR A 136 4.43 -3.44 -68.13
C TYR A 136 4.80 -2.31 -67.16
N SER A 137 5.54 -1.37 -67.72
CA SER A 137 5.61 0.03 -67.29
C SER A 137 4.22 0.65 -67.29
N ASP A 138 3.63 0.93 -66.11
CA ASP A 138 2.76 2.10 -65.93
C ASP A 138 2.53 2.46 -64.45
N GLY A 139 2.68 3.74 -64.12
CA GLY A 139 2.00 4.43 -63.01
C GLY A 139 2.28 3.97 -61.56
N GLY A 140 3.44 4.32 -60.99
CA GLY A 140 3.67 4.08 -59.55
C GLY A 140 4.88 4.78 -58.94
N ASN A 141 5.04 6.09 -59.18
CA ASN A 141 6.14 6.92 -58.64
C ASN A 141 6.00 7.22 -57.13
N TYR A 142 5.75 6.21 -56.31
CA TYR A 142 5.76 6.27 -54.84
C TYR A 142 6.46 5.04 -54.19
N GLY A 143 7.00 4.11 -54.98
CA GLY A 143 7.49 2.80 -54.50
C GLY A 143 9.00 2.66 -54.25
N ARG A 144 9.79 3.73 -54.30
CA ARG A 144 11.21 3.71 -53.88
C ARG A 144 11.48 4.81 -52.86
N MET A 145 10.88 4.69 -51.68
CA MET A 145 11.63 5.08 -50.49
C MET A 145 12.84 4.14 -50.46
N ASN A 146 14.03 4.68 -50.75
CA ASN A 146 15.26 3.91 -50.76
C ASN A 146 15.38 3.14 -49.45
N SER A 147 15.68 1.84 -49.51
CA SER A 147 15.92 1.01 -48.32
C SER A 147 16.91 1.68 -47.37
N GLU A 148 17.88 2.43 -47.90
CA GLU A 148 18.83 3.24 -47.14
C GLU A 148 18.14 4.31 -46.27
N THR A 149 17.12 4.99 -46.78
CA THR A 149 16.34 5.96 -46.00
C THR A 149 15.48 5.27 -44.94
N MET A 150 14.94 4.09 -45.23
CA MET A 150 14.22 3.31 -44.20
C MET A 150 15.17 2.81 -43.10
N ILE A 151 16.39 2.39 -43.47
CA ILE A 151 17.43 1.96 -42.52
C ILE A 151 17.87 3.15 -41.65
N GLU A 152 18.10 4.32 -42.24
CA GLU A 152 18.47 5.53 -41.49
C GLU A 152 17.40 5.93 -40.47
N VAL A 153 16.12 5.92 -40.88
CA VAL A 153 14.99 6.19 -39.98
C VAL A 153 14.91 5.13 -38.88
N ALA A 154 15.11 3.86 -39.21
CA ALA A 154 15.10 2.76 -38.23
C ALA A 154 16.25 2.89 -37.21
N GLU A 155 17.46 3.22 -37.66
CA GLU A 155 18.63 3.44 -36.79
C GLU A 155 18.43 4.65 -35.87
N GLN A 156 17.84 5.73 -36.38
CA GLN A 156 17.53 6.91 -35.58
C GLN A 156 16.50 6.60 -34.50
N VAL A 157 15.39 5.95 -34.88
CA VAL A 157 14.33 5.56 -33.93
C VAL A 157 14.87 4.58 -32.89
N PHE A 158 15.69 3.61 -33.31
CA PHE A 158 16.32 2.66 -32.40
C PHE A 158 17.24 3.37 -31.41
N SER A 159 18.11 4.27 -31.89
CA SER A 159 19.02 5.03 -31.04
C SER A 159 18.28 5.93 -30.04
N GLU A 160 17.18 6.55 -30.45
CA GLU A 160 16.34 7.35 -29.57
C GLU A 160 15.68 6.48 -28.49
N LYS A 161 15.14 5.32 -28.86
CA LYS A 161 14.53 4.38 -27.91
C LYS A 161 15.54 3.78 -26.93
N VAL A 162 16.76 3.46 -27.40
CA VAL A 162 17.84 2.98 -26.52
C VAL A 162 18.26 4.05 -25.52
N LYS A 163 18.34 5.32 -25.94
CA LYS A 163 18.62 6.44 -25.02
C LYS A 163 17.52 6.65 -23.98
N GLU A 164 16.25 6.49 -24.38
CA GLU A 164 15.11 6.54 -23.46
C GLU A 164 15.21 5.42 -22.40
N ILE A 165 15.48 4.19 -22.84
CA ILE A 165 15.70 3.05 -21.94
C ILE A 165 16.90 3.29 -20.99
N GLU A 166 18.00 3.85 -21.49
CA GLU A 166 19.16 4.17 -20.66
C GLU A 166 18.81 5.18 -19.56
N LYS A 167 18.01 6.19 -19.89
CA LYS A 167 17.52 7.18 -18.93
C LYS A 167 16.61 6.55 -17.87
N ASP A 168 15.72 5.64 -18.26
CA ASP A 168 14.85 4.93 -17.32
C ASP A 168 15.66 4.02 -16.39
N LEU A 169 16.69 3.34 -16.92
CA LEU A 169 17.61 2.54 -16.11
C LEU A 169 18.39 3.38 -15.09
N ARG A 170 18.80 4.59 -15.45
CA ARG A 170 19.44 5.53 -14.52
C ARG A 170 18.47 5.95 -13.41
N THR A 171 17.24 6.30 -13.78
CA THR A 171 16.18 6.66 -12.83
C THR A 171 15.87 5.50 -11.88
N LEU A 172 15.84 4.25 -12.38
CA LEU A 172 15.63 3.06 -11.57
C LEU A 172 16.80 2.80 -10.60
N LYS A 173 18.04 3.09 -11.03
CA LYS A 173 19.22 3.00 -10.16
C LYS A 173 19.20 4.06 -9.06
N GLU A 174 18.83 5.29 -9.39
CA GLU A 174 18.63 6.37 -8.41
C GLU A 174 17.53 6.01 -7.42
N PHE A 175 16.39 5.51 -7.90
CA PHE A 175 15.31 5.00 -7.06
C PHE A 175 15.81 3.93 -6.10
N LYS A 176 16.55 2.91 -6.58
CA LYS A 176 17.12 1.87 -5.70
C LYS A 176 18.05 2.46 -4.63
N THR A 177 18.83 3.46 -4.99
CA THR A 177 19.80 4.12 -4.08
C THR A 177 19.09 4.96 -3.02
N ILE A 178 17.96 5.58 -3.36
CA ILE A 178 17.17 6.41 -2.44
C ILE A 178 16.23 5.54 -1.58
N SER A 179 15.59 4.54 -2.17
CA SER A 179 14.61 3.69 -1.46
C SER A 179 15.26 2.73 -0.47
N ALA A 180 16.46 2.20 -0.75
CA ALA A 180 17.16 1.30 0.17
C ALA A 180 17.37 1.89 1.59
N PRO A 181 17.97 3.09 1.76
CA PRO A 181 18.13 3.68 3.09
C PRO A 181 16.80 4.06 3.74
N ILE A 182 15.80 4.49 2.96
CA ILE A 182 14.46 4.80 3.47
C ILE A 182 13.80 3.54 4.05
N ILE A 183 13.88 2.41 3.34
CA ILE A 183 13.35 1.12 3.81
C ILE A 183 14.06 0.70 5.10
N GLU A 184 15.38 0.89 5.19
CA GLU A 184 16.13 0.58 6.40
C GLU A 184 15.72 1.46 7.59
N GLU A 185 15.52 2.75 7.37
CA GLU A 185 15.01 3.67 8.40
C GLU A 185 13.61 3.26 8.89
N PHE A 186 12.73 2.86 7.96
CA PHE A 186 11.40 2.36 8.30
C PHE A 186 11.47 1.08 9.14
N ASN A 187 12.38 0.15 8.81
CA ASN A 187 12.59 -1.06 9.61
C ASN A 187 13.04 -0.72 11.04
N GLU A 188 13.95 0.23 11.21
CA GLU A 188 14.41 0.66 12.53
C GLU A 188 13.31 1.37 13.33
N ARG A 189 12.47 2.19 12.68
CA ARG A 189 11.28 2.78 13.33
C ARG A 189 10.28 1.70 13.74
N LEU A 190 10.04 0.69 12.91
CA LEU A 190 9.15 -0.43 13.23
C LEU A 190 9.63 -1.23 14.43
N LYS A 191 10.92 -1.61 14.48
CA LYS A 191 11.50 -2.28 15.66
C LYS A 191 11.34 -1.45 16.94
N ARG A 192 11.49 -0.13 16.85
CA ARG A 192 11.28 0.76 18.00
C ARG A 192 9.81 0.81 18.44
N ILE A 193 8.88 0.85 17.49
CA ILE A 193 7.44 0.82 17.76
C ILE A 193 7.07 -0.50 18.43
N GLU A 194 7.55 -1.63 17.89
CA GLU A 194 7.37 -2.96 18.47
C GLU A 194 7.87 -3.02 19.92
N LYS A 195 9.11 -2.58 20.18
CA LYS A 195 9.65 -2.53 21.54
C LYS A 195 8.84 -1.65 22.49
N ASN A 196 8.29 -0.54 22.00
CA ASN A 196 7.42 0.32 22.80
C ASN A 196 6.06 -0.33 23.08
N PHE A 197 5.54 -1.10 22.12
CA PHE A 197 4.31 -1.88 22.28
C PHE A 197 4.50 -3.01 23.31
N ASP A 198 5.62 -3.74 23.26
CA ASP A 198 5.95 -4.76 24.25
C ASP A 198 6.01 -4.18 25.67
N LYS A 199 6.70 -3.04 25.84
CA LYS A 199 6.75 -2.33 27.12
C LYS A 199 5.37 -1.91 27.60
N MET A 200 4.51 -1.46 26.69
CA MET A 200 3.14 -1.07 27.01
C MET A 200 2.31 -2.27 27.46
N GLN A 201 2.46 -3.43 26.79
CA GLN A 201 1.80 -4.66 27.19
C GLN A 201 2.24 -5.11 28.58
N ILE A 202 3.55 -5.10 28.86
CA ILE A 202 4.08 -5.41 30.20
C ILE A 202 3.49 -4.47 31.24
N ALA A 203 3.51 -3.16 30.99
CA ALA A 203 2.95 -2.17 31.92
C ALA A 203 1.44 -2.36 32.17
N ILE A 204 0.67 -2.73 31.13
CA ILE A 204 -0.76 -3.06 31.28
C ILE A 204 -0.93 -4.32 32.13
N LEU A 205 -0.17 -5.39 31.88
CA LEU A 205 -0.23 -6.62 32.66
C LEU A 205 0.14 -6.40 34.12
N GLU A 206 1.21 -5.64 34.40
CA GLU A 206 1.60 -5.25 35.75
C GLU A 206 0.50 -4.46 36.45
N ARG A 207 -0.11 -3.49 35.74
CA ARG A 207 -1.18 -2.66 36.29
C ARG A 207 -2.41 -3.49 36.60
N VAL A 208 -2.89 -4.33 35.67
CA VAL A 208 -4.04 -5.23 35.88
C VAL A 208 -3.75 -6.22 37.01
N GLY A 209 -2.55 -6.80 37.06
CA GLY A 209 -2.13 -7.67 38.14
C GLY A 209 -2.13 -6.98 39.51
N SER A 210 -1.66 -5.72 39.58
CA SER A 210 -1.73 -4.92 40.80
C SER A 210 -3.16 -4.62 41.23
N PHE A 211 -4.06 -4.33 40.28
CA PHE A 211 -5.48 -4.14 40.57
C PHE A 211 -6.13 -5.42 41.10
N GLY A 212 -5.83 -6.59 40.53
CA GLY A 212 -6.31 -7.88 41.03
C GLY A 212 -5.91 -8.11 42.49
N ARG A 213 -4.63 -7.91 42.82
CA ARG A 213 -4.14 -8.03 44.21
C ARG A 213 -4.81 -7.05 45.17
N ASN A 214 -5.06 -5.82 44.72
CA ASN A 214 -5.75 -4.80 45.53
C ASN A 214 -7.23 -5.17 45.76
N ILE A 215 -7.90 -5.78 44.78
CA ILE A 215 -9.27 -6.29 44.93
C ILE A 215 -9.28 -7.47 45.90
N ASP A 216 -8.30 -8.39 45.80
CA ASP A 216 -8.19 -9.53 46.71
C ASP A 216 -7.94 -9.08 48.17
N SER A 217 -7.11 -8.06 48.39
CA SER A 217 -6.92 -7.48 49.72
C SER A 217 -8.19 -6.81 50.24
N LEU A 218 -8.91 -6.08 49.38
CA LEU A 218 -10.16 -5.43 49.74
C LEU A 218 -11.24 -6.45 50.09
N ASN A 219 -11.34 -7.56 49.34
CA ASN A 219 -12.26 -8.65 49.66
C ASN A 219 -11.95 -9.28 51.03
N LYS A 220 -10.68 -9.52 51.35
CA LYS A 220 -10.28 -10.01 52.68
C LYS A 220 -10.63 -9.03 53.80
N GLU A 221 -10.44 -7.73 53.58
CA GLU A 221 -10.82 -6.71 54.54
C GLU A 221 -12.34 -6.65 54.75
N VAL A 222 -13.11 -6.76 53.67
CA VAL A 222 -14.59 -6.83 53.74
C VAL A 222 -15.04 -8.08 54.51
N GLU A 223 -14.44 -9.24 54.25
CA GLU A 223 -14.71 -10.50 54.97
C GLU A 223 -14.40 -10.36 56.48
N MET A 224 -13.26 -9.77 56.84
CA MET A 224 -12.92 -9.51 58.25
C MET A 224 -13.89 -8.53 58.94
N VAL A 225 -14.37 -7.53 58.20
CA VAL A 225 -15.38 -6.58 58.70
C VAL A 225 -16.72 -7.28 58.91
N GLU A 226 -17.14 -8.12 57.97
CA GLU A 226 -18.36 -8.93 58.06
C GLU A 226 -18.31 -9.86 59.27
N ASP A 227 -17.22 -10.59 59.46
CA ASP A 227 -16.95 -11.44 60.62
C ASP A 227 -17.03 -10.66 61.94
N SER A 228 -16.51 -9.44 61.96
CA SER A 228 -16.53 -8.57 63.14
C SER A 228 -17.95 -8.12 63.49
N PHE A 229 -18.76 -7.78 62.48
CA PHE A 229 -20.18 -7.48 62.67
C PHE A 229 -20.97 -8.70 63.12
N GLU A 230 -20.71 -9.88 62.57
CA GLU A 230 -21.39 -11.12 62.94
C GLU A 230 -21.13 -11.48 64.42
N LYS A 231 -19.86 -11.38 64.86
CA LYS A 231 -19.48 -11.56 66.26
C LYS A 231 -20.16 -10.55 67.19
N MET A 232 -20.21 -9.28 66.78
CA MET A 232 -20.84 -8.23 67.58
C MET A 232 -22.36 -8.42 67.71
N ASN A 233 -23.01 -8.91 66.65
CA ASN A 233 -24.44 -9.21 66.66
C ASN A 233 -24.77 -10.44 67.52
N LYS A 234 -23.90 -11.47 67.50
CA LYS A 234 -24.04 -12.66 68.35
C LYS A 234 -23.97 -12.33 69.85
N ASN A 235 -23.14 -11.36 70.25
CA ASN A 235 -22.98 -10.95 71.66
C ASN A 235 -24.13 -10.08 72.23
N LYS A 236 -25.12 -9.69 71.41
CA LYS A 236 -26.27 -8.89 71.87
C LYS A 236 -27.53 -9.72 72.20
N LYS A 237 -27.50 -11.04 72.01
CA LYS A 237 -28.55 -11.97 72.44
C LYS A 237 -28.14 -12.71 73.70
#